data_AF-A0A6B7KPX2-F1
#
_entry.id   AF-A0A6B7KPX2-F1
#
_cell.length_a   1.000
_cell.length_b   1.000
_cell.length_c   1.000
_cell.angle_alpha   90.00
_cell.angle_beta   90.00
_cell.angle_gamma   90.00
#
_symmetry.space_group_name_H-M   'P 1'
#
loop_
_entity.id
_entity.type
_entity.pdbx_description
1 polymer ?
#
loop_
_entity_poly.entity_id
_entity_poly.type
_entity_poly.pdbx_seq_one_letter_code
_entity_poly.pdbx_strand_id
1 'polypeptide(L)'
;MSSEHTCIDTNVPDNAACYRYLDGTEEWRCLLTFKEEGGKCVPASNVTCKDNNGGCAPEAECKMTDSNKIVCKCTKEGSEPLFEGVFCS
;
A
#
# COMPACT_ATOMS: atom_id res chain seq x y z
N MET A 1 -9.70 -7.34 7.27
CA MET A 1 -10.40 -6.14 6.77
C MET A 1 -11.88 -6.29 7.06
N SER A 2 -12.54 -5.23 7.55
CA SER A 2 -14.01 -5.18 7.61
C SER A 2 -14.57 -5.27 6.18
N SER A 3 -15.75 -5.88 6.01
CA SER A 3 -16.44 -5.93 4.72
C SER A 3 -16.72 -4.54 4.14
N GLU A 4 -16.79 -3.51 5.00
CA GLU A 4 -17.03 -2.11 4.61
C GLU A 4 -15.88 -1.50 3.79
N HIS A 5 -14.65 -1.97 3.99
CA HIS A 5 -13.46 -1.45 3.30
C HIS A 5 -13.04 -2.28 2.09
N THR A 6 -13.86 -3.28 1.73
CA THR A 6 -13.62 -4.12 0.56
C THR A 6 -14.07 -3.35 -0.68
N CYS A 7 -13.19 -3.25 -1.68
CA CYS A 7 -13.56 -2.66 -2.97
C CYS A 7 -14.55 -3.54 -3.72
N ILE A 8 -15.55 -2.92 -4.34
CA ILE A 8 -16.64 -3.54 -5.09
C ILE A 8 -16.82 -2.93 -6.48
N ASP A 9 -16.37 -1.70 -6.70
CA ASP A 9 -16.59 -0.96 -7.96
C ASP A 9 -15.33 -0.89 -8.83
N THR A 10 -14.16 -1.20 -8.27
CA THR A 10 -12.86 -1.11 -8.92
C THR A 10 -12.38 -2.47 -9.44
N ASN A 11 -11.97 -2.51 -10.72
CA ASN A 11 -11.23 -3.65 -11.25
C ASN A 11 -9.76 -3.57 -10.79
N VAL A 12 -9.46 -4.27 -9.69
CA VAL A 12 -8.14 -4.23 -9.04
C VAL A 12 -7.11 -4.97 -9.90
N PRO A 13 -5.97 -4.34 -10.26
CA PRO A 13 -4.91 -5.01 -11.01
C PRO A 13 -4.27 -6.15 -10.22
N ASP A 14 -3.65 -7.10 -10.93
CA ASP A 14 -2.79 -8.10 -10.30
C ASP A 14 -1.67 -7.43 -9.51
N ASN A 15 -1.30 -8.02 -8.36
CA ASN A 15 -0.29 -7.51 -7.42
C ASN A 15 -0.62 -6.12 -6.83
N ALA A 16 -1.90 -5.77 -6.77
CA ALA A 16 -2.39 -4.60 -6.05
C ALA A 16 -3.27 -4.99 -4.86
N ALA A 17 -3.33 -4.08 -3.89
CA ALA A 17 -4.33 -4.04 -2.85
C ALA A 17 -5.34 -2.94 -3.18
N CYS A 18 -6.58 -3.08 -2.70
CA CYS A 18 -7.60 -2.04 -2.81
C CYS A 18 -8.26 -1.78 -1.47
N TYR A 19 -8.57 -0.52 -1.21
CA TYR A 19 -9.23 -0.04 -0.01
C TYR A 19 -10.41 0.88 -0.39
N ARG A 20 -11.57 0.59 0.19
CA ARG A 20 -12.77 1.44 0.08
C ARG A 20 -12.88 2.33 1.32
N TYR A 21 -12.91 3.63 1.11
CA TYR A 21 -13.10 4.63 2.17
C TYR A 21 -14.58 4.76 2.55
N LEU A 22 -14.84 5.36 3.72
CA LEU A 22 -16.21 5.54 4.23
C LEU A 22 -17.06 6.49 3.37
N ASP A 23 -16.42 7.38 2.61
CA ASP A 23 -17.10 8.25 1.63
C ASP A 23 -17.46 7.51 0.32
N GLY A 24 -17.11 6.23 0.23
CA GLY A 24 -17.37 5.37 -0.92
C GLY A 24 -16.31 5.46 -2.03
N THR A 25 -15.27 6.27 -1.87
CA THR A 25 -14.14 6.27 -2.79
C THR A 25 -13.33 4.98 -2.67
N GLU A 26 -12.84 4.47 -3.79
CA GLU A 26 -11.97 3.29 -3.83
C GLU A 26 -10.61 3.66 -4.39
N GLU A 27 -9.58 3.21 -3.71
CA GLU A 27 -8.21 3.39 -4.14
C GLU A 27 -7.51 2.03 -4.17
N TRP A 28 -6.85 1.74 -5.28
CA TRP A 28 -5.93 0.62 -5.35
C TRP A 28 -4.49 1.13 -5.36
N ARG A 29 -3.60 0.37 -4.76
CA ARG A 29 -2.16 0.61 -4.72
C ARG A 29 -1.43 -0.69 -4.96
N CYS A 30 -0.28 -0.64 -5.62
CA CYS A 30 0.57 -1.81 -5.76
C CYS A 30 1.02 -2.33 -4.38
N LEU A 31 1.12 -3.65 -4.25
CA LEU A 31 1.73 -4.27 -3.08
C LEU A 31 3.22 -3.89 -2.99
N LEU A 32 3.80 -4.02 -1.80
CA LEU A 32 5.25 -3.83 -1.62
C LEU A 32 6.02 -4.71 -2.60
N THR A 33 7.18 -4.21 -3.07
CA THR A 33 8.00 -4.82 -4.15
C THR A 33 7.39 -4.78 -5.55
N PHE A 34 6.26 -4.09 -5.73
CA PHE A 34 5.69 -3.78 -7.04
C PHE A 34 5.56 -2.26 -7.24
N LYS A 35 5.61 -1.82 -8.50
CA LYS A 35 5.48 -0.42 -8.89
C LYS A 35 4.39 -0.27 -9.94
N GLU A 36 3.64 0.83 -9.87
CA GLU A 36 2.65 1.15 -10.88
C GLU A 36 3.31 1.59 -12.20
N GLU A 37 2.99 0.90 -13.28
CA GLU A 37 3.36 1.28 -14.65
C GLU A 37 2.17 1.04 -15.59
N GLY A 38 1.52 2.13 -16.01
CA GLY A 38 0.41 2.07 -16.97
C GLY A 38 -0.83 1.33 -16.45
N GLY A 39 -1.18 1.52 -15.17
CA GLY A 39 -2.34 0.84 -14.56
C GLY A 39 -2.10 -0.63 -14.21
N LYS A 40 -0.85 -1.08 -14.16
CA LYS A 40 -0.44 -2.43 -13.73
C LYS A 40 0.64 -2.35 -12.67
N CYS A 41 0.69 -3.35 -11.80
CA CYS A 41 1.74 -3.49 -10.81
C CYS A 41 2.81 -4.46 -11.30
N VAL A 42 3.96 -3.91 -11.69
CA VAL A 42 5.11 -4.69 -12.18
C VAL A 42 6.13 -4.92 -11.07
N PRO A 43 6.83 -6.07 -11.02
CA PRO A 43 7.85 -6.32 -10.01
C PRO A 43 8.95 -5.26 -10.02
N ALA A 44 9.30 -4.76 -8.84
CA ALA A 44 10.35 -3.78 -8.62
C ALA A 44 11.19 -4.24 -7.41
N SER A 45 12.33 -4.88 -7.68
CA SER A 45 13.15 -5.50 -6.62
C SER A 45 14.01 -4.52 -5.83
N ASN A 46 14.16 -3.28 -6.29
CA ASN A 46 15.08 -2.28 -5.74
C ASN A 46 14.36 -1.02 -5.25
N VAL A 47 13.10 -1.13 -4.85
CA VAL A 47 12.34 0.01 -4.30
C VAL A 47 13.00 0.46 -3.01
N THR A 48 13.19 1.78 -2.85
CA THR A 48 13.67 2.37 -1.61
C THR A 48 12.58 3.26 -1.01
N CYS A 49 12.72 3.65 0.26
CA CYS A 49 11.82 4.63 0.87
C CYS A 49 11.81 5.99 0.17
N LYS A 50 12.82 6.31 -0.66
CA LYS A 50 12.83 7.54 -1.47
C LYS A 50 11.95 7.42 -2.70
N ASP A 51 11.64 6.20 -3.13
CA ASP A 51 10.82 5.90 -4.29
C ASP A 51 9.38 5.69 -3.85
N ASN A 52 8.58 6.77 -3.89
CA ASN A 52 7.17 6.75 -3.50
C ASN A 52 6.92 6.15 -2.10
N ASN A 53 7.70 6.60 -1.11
CA ASN A 53 7.68 6.06 0.25
C ASN A 53 7.86 4.53 0.33
N GLY A 54 8.52 3.92 -0.65
CA GLY A 54 8.71 2.46 -0.67
C GLY A 54 7.48 1.64 -1.06
N GLY A 55 6.39 2.30 -1.48
CA GLY A 55 5.07 1.69 -1.61
C GLY A 55 4.25 1.70 -0.31
N CYS A 56 4.77 2.27 0.77
CA CYS A 56 4.00 2.49 1.99
C CYS A 56 2.91 3.55 1.78
N ALA A 57 1.89 3.54 2.64
CA ALA A 57 0.90 4.60 2.69
C ALA A 57 1.57 5.98 2.87
N PRO A 58 1.01 7.06 2.31
CA PRO A 58 1.58 8.41 2.43
C PRO A 58 1.80 8.86 3.89
N GLU A 59 0.94 8.42 4.81
CA GLU A 59 0.96 8.72 6.23
C GLU A 59 1.79 7.71 7.07
N ALA A 60 2.26 6.63 6.44
CA ALA A 60 3.12 5.65 7.08
C ALA A 60 4.59 6.10 7.06
N GLU A 61 5.32 5.75 8.11
CA GLU A 61 6.77 5.85 8.13
C GLU A 61 7.38 4.67 7.36
N CYS A 62 8.17 4.93 6.32
CA CYS A 62 8.96 3.90 5.64
C CYS A 62 10.35 3.76 6.26
N LYS A 63 10.77 2.51 6.50
CA LYS A 63 12.14 2.16 6.89
C LYS A 63 12.70 1.04 6.03
N MET A 64 13.98 1.16 5.70
CA MET A 64 14.76 0.08 5.11
C MET A 64 15.46 -0.69 6.22
N THR A 65 15.28 -2.00 6.25
CA THR A 65 16.01 -2.90 7.15
C THR A 65 17.42 -3.18 6.62
N ASP A 66 18.30 -3.70 7.47
CA ASP A 66 19.67 -4.10 7.10
C ASP A 66 19.70 -5.18 6.00
N SER A 67 18.58 -5.88 5.77
CA SER A 67 18.40 -6.86 4.69
C SER A 67 17.79 -6.26 3.41
N ASN A 68 17.80 -4.94 3.25
CA ASN A 68 17.18 -4.21 2.14
C ASN A 68 15.68 -4.47 1.93
N LYS A 69 14.95 -4.79 3.02
CA LYS A 69 13.48 -4.91 2.97
C LYS A 69 12.81 -3.63 3.45
N ILE A 70 11.78 -3.21 2.73
CA ILE A 70 10.87 -2.13 3.11
C ILE A 70 10.02 -2.59 4.30
N VAL A 71 9.88 -1.73 5.30
CA VAL A 71 8.95 -1.88 6.42
C VAL A 71 8.16 -0.59 6.56
N CYS A 72 6.85 -0.68 6.44
CA CYS A 72 5.93 0.43 6.61
C CYS A 72 5.32 0.40 8.01
N LYS A 73 5.29 1.55 8.68
CA LYS A 73 4.68 1.69 10.00
C LYS A 73 3.65 2.81 10.01
N CYS A 74 2.39 2.46 10.28
CA CYS A 74 1.35 3.44 10.55
C CYS A 74 1.62 4.12 11.89
N THR A 75 1.78 5.44 11.89
CA THR A 75 2.24 6.21 13.06
C THR A 75 1.11 6.80 13.90
N LYS A 76 -0.09 6.87 13.33
CA LYS A 76 -1.26 7.41 14.01
C LYS A 76 -1.75 6.43 15.08
N GLU A 77 -2.05 6.94 16.27
CA GLU A 77 -2.57 6.11 17.36
C GLU A 77 -3.90 5.44 16.95
N GLY A 78 -4.00 4.14 17.18
CA GLY A 78 -5.17 3.34 16.78
C GLY A 78 -5.22 2.97 15.29
N SER A 79 -4.26 3.41 14.48
CA SER A 79 -4.14 2.96 13.08
C SER A 79 -3.38 1.64 12.99
N GLU A 80 -3.89 0.72 12.18
CA GLU A 80 -3.26 -0.57 11.93
C GLU A 80 -2.80 -0.65 10.46
N PRO A 81 -1.65 -1.30 10.19
CA PRO A 81 -1.18 -1.49 8.82
C PRO A 81 -2.06 -2.49 8.08
N LEU A 82 -2.52 -2.09 6.90
CA LEU A 82 -3.23 -2.94 5.96
C LEU A 82 -2.29 -3.25 4.79
N PHE A 83 -2.23 -4.54 4.42
CA PHE A 83 -1.33 -5.05 3.37
C PHE A 83 0.13 -4.62 3.59
N GLU A 84 0.68 -4.94 4.76
CA GLU A 84 2.05 -4.56 5.15
C GLU A 84 2.30 -3.04 5.20
N GLY A 85 1.23 -2.24 5.30
CA GLY A 85 1.29 -0.79 5.45
C GLY A 85 1.26 -0.01 4.14
N VAL A 86 0.82 -0.65 3.04
CA VAL A 86 0.41 0.03 1.80
C VAL A 86 -0.79 0.97 2.05
N PHE A 87 -1.63 0.61 3.02
CA PHE A 87 -2.67 1.45 3.59
C PHE A 87 -2.59 1.46 5.12
N CYS A 88 -3.11 2.52 5.75
CA CYS A 88 -3.35 2.61 7.19
C CYS A 88 -4.83 2.88 7.45
N SER A 89 -5.39 2.26 8.49
CA SER A 89 -6.80 2.47 8.91
C SER A 89 -7.00 3.69 9.79
#